data_AF-A0A3M1YZ30-F1
#
_entry.id   AF-A0A3M1YZ30-F1
#
_cell.length_a   1.000
_cell.length_b   1.000
_cell.length_c   1.000
_cell.angle_alpha   90.00
_cell.angle_beta   90.00
_cell.angle_gamma   90.00
#
_symmetry.space_group_name_H-M   'P 1'
#
loop_
_entity.id
_entity.type
_entity.pdbx_description
1 polymer ?
#
loop_
_entity_poly.entity_id
_entity_poly.type
_entity_poly.pdbx_seq_one_letter_code
_entity_poly.pdbx_strand_id
1 'polypeptide(L)' 'MPTLEELLARSAADHNHVCPRQVLGVRMGVLAAKLFDLPLPQTNKRLLAIVETDGCFADGV' A
#
# COMPACT_ATOMS: atom_id res chain seq x y z
N MET A 1 1.58 5.61 -11.96
CA MET A 1 1.28 5.27 -10.56
C MET A 1 -0.11 5.83 -10.25
N PRO A 2 -1.02 5.06 -9.63
CA PRO A 2 -2.36 5.53 -9.26
C PRO A 2 -2.31 6.74 -8.31
N THR A 3 -3.39 7.50 -8.21
CA THR A 3 -3.48 8.60 -7.23
C THR A 3 -3.54 8.07 -5.79
N LEU A 4 -3.30 8.94 -4.81
CA LEU A 4 -3.41 8.54 -3.40
C LEU A 4 -4.83 8.06 -3.08
N GLU A 5 -5.85 8.74 -3.59
CA GLU A 5 -7.26 8.41 -3.40
C GLU A 5 -7.60 7.02 -3.98
N GLU A 6 -7.08 6.70 -5.16
CA GLU A 6 -7.27 5.38 -5.78
C GLU A 6 -6.59 4.27 -4.96
N LEU A 7 -5.40 4.53 -4.42
CA LEU A 7 -4.70 3.56 -3.56
C LEU A 7 -5.41 3.35 -2.22
N LEU A 8 -5.91 4.42 -1.60
CA LEU A 8 -6.68 4.33 -0.36
C LEU A 8 -8.01 3.59 -0.57
N ALA A 9 -8.69 3.84 -1.69
CA ALA A 9 -9.91 3.12 -2.04
C ALA A 9 -9.66 1.62 -2.22
N ARG A 10 -8.51 1.23 -2.81
CA ARG A 10 -8.11 -0.18 -2.95
C ARG A 10 -7.76 -0.81 -1.59
N SER A 11 -6.99 -0.12 -0.77
CA SER A 11 -6.61 -0.59 0.58
C SER A 11 -7.83 -0.81 1.49
N ALA A 12 -8.89 -0.02 1.30
CA ALA A 12 -10.12 -0.14 2.06
C ALA A 12 -11.15 -1.13 1.47
N ALA A 13 -10.84 -1.85 0.38
CA ALA A 13 -11.83 -2.66 -0.34
C ALA A 13 -12.54 -3.70 0.54
N ASP A 14 -11.82 -4.27 1.51
CA ASP A 14 -12.34 -5.26 2.47
C ASP A 14 -12.61 -4.68 3.87
N HIS A 15 -12.67 -3.34 3.98
CA HIS A 15 -12.87 -2.62 5.24
C HIS A 15 -14.11 -1.70 5.18
N ASN A 16 -14.70 -1.43 6.35
CA ASN A 16 -15.87 -0.53 6.44
C ASN A 16 -15.52 0.96 6.22
N HIS A 17 -14.25 1.34 6.35
CA HIS A 17 -13.78 2.72 6.22
C HIS A 17 -12.27 2.77 5.97
N VAL A 18 -11.80 3.93 5.50
CA VAL A 18 -10.37 4.27 5.48
C VAL A 18 -9.93 4.66 6.88
N CYS A 19 -9.07 3.86 7.51
CA CYS A 19 -8.52 4.17 8.85
C CYS A 19 -7.09 4.74 8.77
N PRO A 20 -6.59 5.40 9.82
CA PRO A 20 -5.24 5.99 9.81
C PRO A 20 -4.11 4.99 9.51
N ARG A 21 -4.29 3.70 9.87
CA ARG A 21 -3.31 2.64 9.59
C ARG A 21 -3.21 2.32 8.09
N GLN A 22 -4.34 2.28 7.37
CA GLN A 22 -4.33 2.12 5.91
C GLN A 22 -3.64 3.30 5.23
N VAL A 23 -3.92 4.53 5.70
CA VAL A 23 -3.26 5.74 5.18
C VAL A 23 -1.75 5.68 5.39
N LEU A 24 -1.30 5.21 6.55
CA LEU A 24 0.13 5.02 6.83
C LEU A 24 0.75 3.98 5.91
N GLY A 25 0.11 2.81 5.73
CA GLY A 25 0.56 1.74 4.85
C GLY A 25 0.75 2.21 3.40
N VAL A 26 -0.30 2.82 2.83
CA VAL A 26 -0.27 3.34 1.44
C VAL A 26 0.85 4.36 1.26
N ARG A 27 1.02 5.28 2.21
CA ARG A 27 2.08 6.29 2.12
C ARG A 27 3.48 5.66 2.22
N MET A 28 3.65 4.64 3.05
CA MET A 28 4.91 3.90 3.16
C MET A 28 5.21 3.13 1.87
N GLY A 29 4.22 2.45 1.27
CA GLY A 29 4.38 1.76 -0.01
C GLY A 29 4.76 2.70 -1.16
N VAL A 30 4.10 3.86 -1.26
CA VAL A 30 4.44 4.91 -2.24
C VAL A 30 5.84 5.47 -2.03
N LEU A 31 6.25 5.66 -0.77
CA LEU A 31 7.61 6.11 -0.46
C LEU A 31 8.65 5.05 -0.82
N ALA A 32 8.41 3.77 -0.48
CA ALA A 32 9.30 2.67 -0.83
C ALA A 32 9.48 2.56 -2.35
N ALA A 33 8.39 2.71 -3.13
CA ALA A 33 8.48 2.70 -4.58
C ALA A 33 9.42 3.77 -5.13
N LYS A 34 9.41 4.96 -4.53
CA LYS A 34 10.32 6.06 -4.90
C LYS A 34 11.75 5.82 -4.44
N LEU A 35 11.96 5.31 -3.23
CA LEU A 35 13.30 5.09 -2.67
C LEU A 35 14.07 3.97 -3.38
N PHE A 36 13.35 2.97 -3.89
CA PHE A 36 13.93 1.80 -4.55
C PHE A 36 13.75 1.79 -6.07
N ASP A 37 13.29 2.90 -6.66
CA ASP A 37 12.99 3.02 -8.09
C ASP A 37 12.11 1.87 -8.63
N LEU A 38 11.12 1.44 -7.83
CA LEU A 38 10.26 0.33 -8.19
C LEU A 38 9.17 0.78 -9.16
N PRO A 39 9.05 0.15 -10.33
CA PRO A 39 7.97 0.44 -11.26
C PRO A 39 6.67 -0.19 -10.76
N LEU A 40 5.92 0.52 -9.91
CA LEU A 40 4.63 0.06 -9.38
C LEU A 40 3.43 0.67 -10.15
N PRO A 41 2.33 -0.12 -10.34
CA PRO A 41 2.14 -1.51 -9.92
C PRO A 41 2.88 -2.53 -10.82
N GLN A 42 3.25 -3.68 -10.26
CA GLN A 42 3.81 -4.83 -10.98
C GLN A 42 2.76 -5.93 -11.15
N THR A 43 2.73 -6.60 -12.29
CA THR A 43 1.83 -7.73 -12.57
C THR A 43 2.52 -9.08 -12.47
N ASN A 44 3.85 -9.10 -12.58
CA ASN A 44 4.69 -10.27 -12.36
C ASN A 44 5.02 -10.36 -10.86
N LYS A 45 4.81 -11.53 -10.22
CA LYS A 45 5.07 -11.78 -8.79
C LYS A 45 6.56 -11.65 -8.43
N ARG A 46 7.09 -10.44 -8.45
CA ARG A 46 8.52 -10.09 -8.35
C ARG A 46 8.84 -9.18 -7.16
N LEU A 47 7.81 -8.72 -6.46
CA LEU A 47 7.92 -7.89 -5.26
C LEU A 47 7.55 -8.73 -4.03
N LEU A 48 8.41 -8.66 -3.00
CA LEU A 48 8.13 -9.18 -1.67
C LEU A 48 8.09 -7.98 -0.71
N ALA A 49 6.96 -7.78 -0.03
CA ALA A 49 6.84 -6.87 1.09
C ALA A 49 6.88 -7.68 2.39
N ILE A 50 7.70 -7.24 3.35
CA ILE A 50 7.75 -7.83 4.69
C ILE A 50 7.16 -6.79 5.64
N VAL A 51 6.14 -7.20 6.39
CA VAL A 51 5.42 -6.34 7.33
C VAL A 51 5.61 -6.93 8.72
N GLU A 52 6.15 -6.14 9.64
CA GLU A 52 6.47 -6.59 11.02
C GLU A 52 5.28 -6.46 11.99
N THR A 53 4.12 -6.05 11.48
CA THR A 53 2.90 -5.84 12.25
C THR A 53 1.68 -6.25 11.44
N ASP A 54 0.62 -6.65 12.15
CA ASP A 54 -0.64 -7.09 11.56
C ASP A 54 -1.73 -6.00 11.60
N GLY A 55 -2.83 -6.24 10.88
CA GLY A 55 -4.01 -5.39 10.80
C GLY A 55 -3.96 -4.42 9.62
N CYS A 56 -4.82 -3.40 9.67
CA CYS A 56 -5.14 -2.54 8.52
C CYS A 56 -3.95 -1.77 7.91
N PHE A 57 -2.78 -1.78 8.56
CA PHE A 57 -1.55 -1.25 7.98
C PHE A 57 -1.05 -2.14 6.83
N ALA A 58 -1.08 -3.46 7.02
CA ALA A 58 -0.62 -4.44 6.05
C ALA A 58 -1.43 -4.35 4.74
N ASP A 59 -2.73 -4.08 4.82
CA ASP A 59 -3.60 -3.87 3.65
C ASP A 59 -3.26 -2.58 2.87
N GLY A 60 -2.51 -1.66 3.48
CA GLY A 60 -2.04 -0.45 2.81
C GLY A 60 -0.70 -0.62 2.12
N VAL A 61 0.13 -1.58 2.54
CA VAL A 61 1.46 -1.89 1.98
C VAL A 61 1.30 -2.69 0.68
#